data_AF-A0A1W1E5C4-F1
#
_entry.id   AF-A0A1W1E5C4-F1
#
_cell.length_a   1.000
_cell.length_b   1.000
_cell.length_c   1.000
_cell.angle_alpha   90.00
_cell.angle_beta   90.00
_cell.angle_gamma   90.00
#
_symmetry.space_group_name_H-M   'P 1'
#
loop_
_entity.id
_entity.type
_entity.pdbx_description
1 polymer ?
#
loop_
_entity_poly.entity_id
_entity_poly.type
_entity_poly.pdbx_seq_one_letter_code
_entity_poly.pdbx_strand_id
1 'polypeptide(L)'
;MSRLPKQKHTLAVQLSAWREHQAIDKNKPRRWIMTDNYLIDVAMGKQQLSDNKQQKFADFLTLNPHKIAFEIPQHAPATAQEKAQKLILQKLIQEKATQYNLTTEVIASGKTLLNYIRGDQSVNFLSGWRYHLLKKELEKCKTV
;
A
#
# COMPACT_ATOMS: atom_id res chain seq x y z
N MET A 1 10.49 2.65 7.66
CA MET A 1 9.91 3.95 8.05
C MET A 1 9.93 4.88 6.84
N SER A 2 8.96 5.79 6.70
CA SER A 2 8.97 6.78 5.62
C SER A 2 10.23 7.64 5.70
N ARG A 3 10.92 7.85 4.56
CA ARG A 3 12.08 8.76 4.45
C ARG A 3 11.66 10.24 4.47
N LEU A 4 10.37 10.51 4.32
CA LEU A 4 9.77 11.84 4.37
C LEU A 4 9.18 12.09 5.79
N PRO A 5 9.43 13.26 6.43
CA PRO A 5 8.79 13.63 7.70
C PRO A 5 7.27 13.77 7.55
N LYS A 6 6.49 13.40 8.59
CA LYS A 6 5.01 13.42 8.56
C LYS A 6 4.44 14.77 8.10
N GLN A 7 5.01 15.88 8.57
CA GLN A 7 4.61 17.25 8.20
C GLN A 7 4.69 17.52 6.69
N LYS A 8 5.58 16.83 5.98
CA LYS A 8 5.76 17.00 4.53
C LYS A 8 4.90 16.05 3.71
N HIS A 9 4.23 15.08 4.35
CA HIS A 9 3.46 14.09 3.61
C HIS A 9 2.25 14.70 2.91
N THR A 10 1.53 15.61 3.56
CA THR A 10 0.35 16.27 2.96
C THR A 10 0.72 16.96 1.65
N LEU A 11 1.81 17.74 1.65
CA LEU A 11 2.29 18.41 0.44
C LEU A 11 2.73 17.41 -0.64
N ALA A 12 3.42 16.33 -0.27
CA ALA A 12 3.81 15.29 -1.23
C ALA A 12 2.61 14.57 -1.85
N VAL A 13 1.54 14.33 -1.06
CA VAL A 13 0.27 13.77 -1.54
C VAL A 13 -0.40 14.74 -2.51
N GLN A 14 -0.52 16.02 -2.14
CA GLN A 14 -1.09 17.07 -2.99
C GLN A 14 -0.35 17.17 -4.33
N LEU A 15 0.98 17.22 -4.30
CA LEU A 15 1.82 17.25 -5.50
C LEU A 15 1.65 15.99 -6.36
N SER A 16 1.47 14.82 -5.72
CA SER A 16 1.24 13.55 -6.42
C SER A 16 -0.12 13.53 -7.11
N ALA A 17 -1.16 14.02 -6.44
CA ALA A 17 -2.51 14.14 -6.99
C ALA A 17 -2.55 15.14 -8.17
N TRP A 18 -1.87 16.28 -8.03
CA TRP A 18 -1.73 17.25 -9.11
C TRP A 18 -0.97 16.67 -10.30
N ARG A 19 0.11 15.93 -10.05
CA ARG A 19 0.88 15.24 -11.10
C ARG A 19 0.02 14.22 -11.86
N GLU A 20 -0.78 13.42 -11.15
CA GLU A 20 -1.72 12.47 -11.75
C GLU A 20 -2.74 13.20 -12.64
N HIS A 21 -3.34 14.28 -12.14
CA HIS A 21 -4.30 15.08 -12.90
C HIS A 21 -3.68 15.62 -14.20
N GLN A 22 -2.49 16.20 -14.12
CA GLN A 22 -1.78 16.72 -15.31
C GLN A 22 -1.34 15.62 -16.28
N ALA A 23 -1.03 14.43 -15.77
CA ALA A 23 -0.67 13.27 -16.59
C ALA A 23 -1.88 12.78 -17.40
N ILE A 24 -3.04 12.69 -16.76
CA ILE A 24 -4.30 12.32 -17.41
C ILE A 24 -4.70 13.37 -18.45
N ASP A 25 -4.76 14.65 -18.04
CA ASP A 25 -5.16 15.77 -18.90
C ASP A 25 -4.31 15.87 -20.18
N LYS A 26 -3.00 15.63 -20.05
CA LYS A 26 -2.07 15.68 -21.19
C LYS A 26 -1.88 14.35 -21.90
N ASN A 27 -2.53 13.29 -21.43
CA ASN A 27 -2.31 11.91 -21.87
C ASN A 27 -0.81 11.55 -21.92
N LYS A 28 -0.09 11.81 -20.83
CA LYS A 28 1.36 11.58 -20.71
C LYS A 28 1.70 10.81 -19.45
N PRO A 29 2.79 10.00 -19.44
CA PRO A 29 3.27 9.38 -18.22
C PRO A 29 3.57 10.40 -17.12
N ARG A 30 3.18 10.10 -15.87
CA ARG A 30 3.43 10.96 -14.69
C ARG A 30 4.86 11.47 -14.58
N ARG A 31 5.84 10.61 -14.83
CA ARG A 31 7.27 10.94 -14.72
C ARG A 31 7.69 12.05 -15.69
N TRP A 32 7.00 12.21 -16.81
CA TRP A 32 7.25 13.28 -17.79
C TRP A 32 6.67 14.62 -17.35
N ILE A 33 5.65 14.62 -16.49
CA ILE A 33 5.13 15.84 -15.85
C ILE A 33 6.11 16.31 -14.77
N MET A 34 6.50 15.39 -13.89
CA MET A 34 7.36 15.64 -12.74
C MET A 34 7.95 14.33 -12.21
N THR A 35 9.27 14.31 -11.99
CA THR A 35 9.97 13.13 -11.43
C THR A 35 9.68 12.97 -9.94
N ASP A 36 9.79 11.75 -9.42
CA ASP A 36 9.56 11.48 -7.99
C ASP A 36 10.56 12.23 -7.10
N ASN A 37 11.84 12.29 -7.50
CA ASN A 37 12.87 13.00 -6.74
C ASN A 37 12.57 14.50 -6.65
N TYR A 38 12.23 15.14 -7.77
CA TYR A 38 11.87 16.56 -7.80
C TYR A 38 10.63 16.84 -6.96
N LEU A 39 9.60 15.98 -7.04
CA LEU A 39 8.40 16.08 -6.20
C LEU A 39 8.75 16.05 -4.71
N ILE A 40 9.60 15.10 -4.29
CA ILE A 40 10.05 14.98 -2.90
C ILE A 40 10.90 16.17 -2.48
N ASP A 41 11.78 16.67 -3.36
CA ASP A 41 12.60 17.85 -3.07
C ASP A 41 11.75 19.12 -2.92
N VAL A 42 10.71 19.30 -3.74
CA VAL A 42 9.71 20.36 -3.57
C VAL A 42 8.95 20.19 -2.25
N ALA A 43 8.49 18.99 -1.92
CA ALA A 43 7.81 18.74 -0.65
C ALA A 43 8.73 19.02 0.57
N MET A 44 10.02 18.73 0.43
CA MET A 44 11.04 19.01 1.45
C MET A 44 11.46 20.48 1.50
N GLY A 45 11.05 21.31 0.52
CA GLY A 45 11.46 22.70 0.40
C GLY A 45 12.89 22.91 -0.12
N LYS A 46 13.53 21.86 -0.66
CA LYS A 46 14.88 21.92 -1.25
C LYS A 46 14.87 22.52 -2.66
N GLN A 47 13.74 22.41 -3.34
CA GLN A 47 13.50 22.99 -4.66
C GLN A 47 12.13 23.65 -4.69
N GLN A 48 11.91 24.52 -5.68
CA GLN A 48 10.65 25.18 -5.90
C GLN A 48 10.11 24.83 -7.28
N LEU A 49 8.78 24.84 -7.40
CA LEU A 49 8.11 24.80 -8.70
C LEU A 49 8.46 26.08 -9.47
N SER A 50 8.50 26.01 -10.80
CA SER A 50 8.52 27.23 -11.61
C SER A 50 7.19 27.99 -11.45
N ASP A 51 7.19 29.31 -11.62
CA ASP A 51 6.02 30.17 -11.40
C ASP A 51 4.74 29.65 -12.10
N ASN A 52 4.86 29.23 -13.37
CA ASN A 52 3.74 28.64 -14.13
C ASN A 52 3.21 27.34 -13.50
N LYS A 53 4.11 26.47 -13.03
CA LYS A 53 3.74 25.23 -12.34
C LYS A 53 3.12 25.52 -10.97
N GLN A 54 3.66 26.50 -10.25
CA GLN A 54 3.17 26.92 -8.95
C GLN A 54 1.75 27.47 -9.04
N GLN A 55 1.45 28.31 -10.03
CA GLN A 55 0.10 28.81 -10.29
C GLN A 55 -0.87 27.67 -10.58
N LYS A 56 -0.52 26.79 -11.53
CA LYS A 56 -1.37 25.63 -11.89
C LYS A 56 -1.59 24.67 -10.73
N PHE A 57 -0.63 24.56 -9.83
CA PHE A 57 -0.77 23.77 -8.62
C PHE A 57 -1.74 24.44 -7.64
N ALA A 58 -1.65 25.75 -7.43
CA ALA A 58 -2.58 26.50 -6.59
C ALA A 58 -4.03 26.44 -7.13
N ASP A 59 -4.19 26.60 -8.46
CA ASP A 59 -5.49 26.47 -9.13
C ASP A 59 -6.08 25.07 -8.91
N PHE A 60 -5.25 24.02 -9.05
CA PHE A 60 -5.67 22.65 -8.81
C PHE A 60 -6.16 22.42 -7.37
N LEU A 61 -5.45 22.95 -6.37
CA LEU A 61 -5.85 22.82 -4.96
C LEU A 61 -7.19 23.49 -4.69
N THR A 62 -7.42 24.66 -5.29
CA THR A 62 -8.68 25.40 -5.18
C THR A 62 -9.84 24.63 -5.80
N LEU A 63 -9.60 23.97 -6.94
CA LEU A 63 -10.62 23.20 -7.67
C LEU A 63 -10.85 21.79 -7.11
N ASN A 64 -9.93 21.24 -6.32
CA ASN A 64 -9.99 19.84 -5.86
C ASN A 64 -9.77 19.69 -4.33
N PRO A 65 -10.56 20.36 -3.47
CA PRO A 65 -10.34 20.35 -2.02
C PRO A 65 -10.37 18.94 -1.40
N HIS A 66 -11.17 18.02 -1.95
CA HIS A 66 -11.29 16.65 -1.43
C HIS A 66 -10.10 15.73 -1.78
N LYS A 67 -9.34 16.02 -2.84
CA LYS A 67 -8.15 15.22 -3.22
C LYS A 67 -6.93 15.48 -2.33
N ILE A 68 -7.09 16.36 -1.34
CA ILE A 68 -6.04 16.87 -0.46
C ILE A 68 -5.98 16.07 0.85
N ALA A 69 -7.12 15.56 1.32
CA ALA A 69 -7.21 14.81 2.57
C ALA A 69 -7.00 13.32 2.31
N PHE A 70 -5.75 12.86 2.43
CA PHE A 70 -5.44 11.43 2.42
C PHE A 70 -4.97 10.99 3.80
N GLU A 71 -5.66 10.02 4.39
CA GLU A 71 -5.16 9.33 5.57
C GLU A 71 -4.02 8.43 5.15
N ILE A 72 -2.81 8.74 5.63
CA ILE A 72 -1.64 7.94 5.30
C ILE A 72 -1.66 6.73 6.23
N PRO A 73 -1.83 5.51 5.69
CA PRO A 73 -1.88 4.33 6.53
C PRO A 73 -0.55 4.21 7.27
N GLN A 74 -0.63 4.12 8.59
CA GLN A 74 0.55 3.92 9.41
C GLN A 74 1.09 2.51 9.17
N HIS A 75 2.17 2.41 8.41
CA HIS A 75 2.88 1.14 8.23
C HIS A 75 3.63 0.78 9.50
N ALA A 76 3.00 -0.02 10.36
CA ALA A 76 3.64 -0.63 11.50
C ALA A 76 4.44 -1.88 11.08
N PRO A 77 5.73 -2.00 11.47
CA PRO A 77 6.48 -3.23 11.29
C PRO A 77 5.80 -4.38 12.04
N ALA A 78 6.03 -5.61 11.59
CA ALA A 78 5.44 -6.76 12.26
C ALA A 78 5.98 -6.92 13.68
N THR A 79 5.10 -7.06 14.67
CA THR A 79 5.48 -7.35 16.06
C THR A 79 6.09 -8.75 16.19
N ALA A 80 6.73 -9.06 17.32
CA ALA A 80 7.27 -10.41 17.55
C ALA A 80 6.15 -11.47 17.53
N GLN A 81 5.00 -11.16 18.14
CA GLN A 81 3.82 -12.03 18.13
C GLN A 81 3.27 -12.23 16.72
N GLU A 82 3.11 -11.15 15.93
CA GLU A 82 2.66 -11.24 14.54
C GLU A 82 3.60 -12.08 13.69
N LYS A 83 4.92 -11.96 13.90
CA LYS A 83 5.93 -12.80 13.21
C LYS A 83 5.79 -14.28 13.58
N ALA A 84 5.60 -14.59 14.87
CA ALA A 84 5.41 -15.96 15.33
C ALA A 84 4.15 -16.60 14.73
N GLN A 85 3.02 -15.89 14.78
CA GLN A 85 1.75 -16.34 14.17
C GLN A 85 1.89 -16.52 12.65
N LYS A 86 2.58 -15.59 11.98
CA LYS A 86 2.84 -15.70 10.54
C LYS A 86 3.66 -16.94 10.19
N LEU A 87 4.68 -17.28 10.98
CA LEU A 87 5.49 -18.48 10.76
C LEU A 87 4.66 -19.76 10.88
N ILE A 88 3.73 -19.83 11.83
CA ILE A 88 2.80 -20.96 11.98
C ILE A 88 1.95 -21.12 10.72
N LEU A 89 1.32 -20.04 10.26
CA LEU A 89 0.49 -20.06 9.04
C LEU A 89 1.31 -20.39 7.78
N GLN A 90 2.55 -19.90 7.68
CA GLN A 90 3.43 -20.20 6.56
C GLN A 90 3.78 -21.69 6.47
N LYS A 91 4.06 -22.35 7.61
CA LYS A 91 4.31 -23.80 7.64
C LYS A 91 3.10 -24.59 7.16
N LEU A 92 1.92 -24.21 7.62
CA LEU A 92 0.66 -24.83 7.21
C LEU A 92 0.41 -24.70 5.71
N ILE A 93 0.62 -23.49 5.17
CA ILE A 93 0.49 -23.25 3.73
C ILE A 93 1.52 -24.06 2.95
N GLN A 94 2.74 -24.20 3.47
CA GLN A 94 3.78 -25.02 2.85
C GLN A 94 3.35 -26.49 2.78
N GLU A 95 2.76 -27.04 3.84
CA GLU A 95 2.24 -28.42 3.84
C GLU A 95 1.15 -28.62 2.79
N LYS A 96 0.20 -27.68 2.68
CA LYS A 96 -0.86 -27.72 1.66
C LYS A 96 -0.32 -27.52 0.25
N ALA A 97 0.62 -26.61 0.08
CA ALA A 97 1.30 -26.37 -1.19
C ALA A 97 1.95 -27.67 -1.69
N THR A 98 2.69 -28.36 -0.82
CA THR A 98 3.30 -29.66 -1.15
C THR A 98 2.24 -30.72 -1.45
N GLN A 99 1.18 -30.84 -0.64
CA GLN A 99 0.13 -31.84 -0.81
C GLN A 99 -0.56 -31.73 -2.18
N TYR A 100 -0.82 -30.51 -2.65
CA TYR A 100 -1.55 -30.24 -3.89
C TYR A 100 -0.63 -29.89 -5.07
N ASN A 101 0.69 -30.01 -4.90
CA ASN A 101 1.70 -29.63 -5.89
C ASN A 101 1.52 -28.18 -6.41
N LEU A 102 1.29 -27.26 -5.48
CA LEU A 102 1.15 -25.81 -5.73
C LEU A 102 2.33 -25.05 -5.13
N THR A 103 2.55 -23.82 -5.60
CA THR A 103 3.45 -22.89 -4.91
C THR A 103 2.72 -22.16 -3.78
N THR A 104 3.45 -21.79 -2.73
CA THR A 104 2.86 -21.12 -1.56
C THR A 104 2.20 -19.79 -1.93
N GLU A 105 2.78 -19.07 -2.89
CA GLU A 105 2.34 -17.76 -3.39
C GLU A 105 0.97 -17.84 -4.09
N VAL A 106 0.66 -18.98 -4.72
CA VAL A 106 -0.65 -19.23 -5.34
C VAL A 106 -1.73 -19.36 -4.28
N ILE A 107 -1.39 -19.92 -3.11
CA ILE A 107 -2.30 -20.08 -1.97
C ILE A 107 -2.42 -18.75 -1.21
N ALA A 108 -1.32 -18.23 -0.65
CA ALA A 108 -1.30 -16.96 0.07
C ALA A 108 0.10 -16.34 0.14
N SER A 109 0.16 -15.01 0.00
CA SER A 109 1.42 -14.27 0.17
C SER A 109 1.71 -13.95 1.63
N GLY A 110 2.99 -13.74 1.97
CA GLY A 110 3.37 -13.29 3.31
C GLY A 110 2.80 -11.93 3.73
N LYS A 111 2.38 -11.09 2.77
CA LYS A 111 1.66 -9.83 3.03
C LYS A 111 0.22 -10.12 3.42
N THR A 112 -0.45 -11.00 2.67
CA THR A 112 -1.84 -11.39 2.90
C THR A 112 -2.00 -12.09 4.26
N LEU A 113 -1.04 -12.92 4.67
CA LEU A 113 -1.06 -13.54 5.99
C LEU A 113 -0.95 -12.53 7.14
N LEU A 114 -0.10 -11.50 6.97
CA LEU A 114 0.03 -10.46 7.97
C LEU A 114 -1.23 -9.61 8.07
N ASN A 115 -1.88 -9.31 6.94
CA ASN A 115 -3.18 -8.64 6.93
C ASN A 115 -4.24 -9.45 7.70
N TYR A 116 -4.32 -10.76 7.44
CA TYR A 116 -5.25 -11.65 8.14
C TYR A 116 -5.01 -11.68 9.66
N ILE A 117 -3.73 -11.79 10.08
CA ILE A 117 -3.34 -11.74 11.50
C ILE A 117 -3.79 -10.43 12.16
N ARG A 118 -3.77 -9.33 11.41
CA ARG A 118 -4.22 -8.01 11.85
C ARG A 118 -5.75 -7.83 11.79
N GLY A 119 -6.49 -8.88 11.49
CA GLY A 119 -7.96 -8.89 11.49
C GLY A 119 -8.60 -8.61 10.13
N ASP A 120 -7.83 -8.42 9.06
CA ASP A 120 -8.37 -8.18 7.72
C ASP A 120 -9.10 -9.44 7.19
N GLN A 121 -10.43 -9.38 7.15
CA GLN A 121 -11.28 -10.46 6.65
C GLN A 121 -11.47 -10.43 5.13
N SER A 122 -10.94 -9.42 4.42
CA SER A 122 -11.04 -9.30 2.96
C SER A 122 -9.97 -10.10 2.21
N VAL A 123 -9.11 -10.84 2.93
CA VAL A 123 -8.01 -11.59 2.33
C VAL A 123 -8.50 -12.69 1.38
N ASN A 124 -7.76 -12.87 0.28
CA ASN A 124 -8.17 -13.74 -0.82
C ASN A 124 -8.35 -15.23 -0.45
N PHE A 125 -7.71 -15.71 0.62
CA PHE A 125 -7.80 -17.10 1.04
C PHE A 125 -8.95 -17.38 2.02
N LEU A 126 -9.74 -16.36 2.38
CA LEU A 126 -11.02 -16.51 3.09
C LEU A 126 -12.22 -16.66 2.14
N SER A 127 -12.00 -16.76 0.83
CA SER A 127 -13.04 -17.03 -0.15
C SER A 127 -12.61 -18.02 -1.23
N GLY A 128 -13.60 -18.56 -1.96
CA GLY A 128 -13.40 -19.44 -3.11
C GLY A 128 -12.63 -20.73 -2.78
N TRP A 129 -11.94 -21.27 -3.80
CA TRP A 129 -11.24 -22.56 -3.69
C TRP A 129 -10.12 -22.55 -2.63
N ARG A 130 -9.46 -21.39 -2.41
CA ARG A 130 -8.41 -21.24 -1.38
C ARG A 130 -8.97 -21.42 0.03
N TYR A 131 -10.17 -20.90 0.28
CA TYR A 131 -10.85 -21.12 1.55
C TYR A 131 -11.14 -22.59 1.76
N HIS A 132 -11.67 -23.29 0.76
CA HIS A 132 -11.91 -24.73 0.87
C HIS A 132 -10.64 -25.54 1.16
N LEU A 133 -9.49 -25.10 0.63
CA LEU A 133 -8.19 -25.70 0.89
C LEU A 133 -7.70 -25.48 2.33
N LEU A 134 -7.97 -24.31 2.92
CA LEU A 134 -7.45 -23.89 4.22
C LEU A 134 -8.46 -23.91 5.37
N LYS A 135 -9.75 -24.15 5.12
CA LYS A 135 -10.84 -23.96 6.10
C LYS A 135 -10.59 -24.67 7.43
N LYS A 136 -10.33 -25.98 7.38
CA LYS A 136 -10.08 -26.83 8.57
C LYS A 136 -8.89 -26.33 9.40
N GLU A 137 -7.94 -25.72 8.71
CA GLU A 137 -6.66 -25.33 9.23
C GLU A 137 -6.74 -23.95 9.89
N LEU A 138 -7.50 -23.03 9.26
CA LEU A 138 -7.86 -21.74 9.84
C LEU A 138 -8.73 -21.90 11.10
N GLU A 139 -9.62 -22.89 11.14
CA GLU A 139 -10.44 -23.21 12.32
C GLU A 139 -9.58 -23.62 13.52
N LYS A 140 -8.52 -24.42 13.31
CA LYS A 140 -7.57 -24.81 14.37
C LYS A 140 -6.77 -23.63 14.93
N CYS A 141 -6.51 -22.62 14.11
CA CYS A 141 -5.78 -21.43 14.54
C CYS A 141 -6.64 -20.40 15.28
N LYS A 142 -7.98 -20.51 15.24
CA LYS A 142 -8.91 -19.61 15.95
C LYS A 142 -9.14 -20.02 17.41
N THR A 143 -8.63 -21.17 17.83
CA THR A 143 -8.88 -21.80 19.15
C THR A 143 -7.77 -21.53 20.18
N VAL A 144 -6.94 -20.50 19.98
CA VAL A 144 -5.92 -20.05 20.95
C VAL A 144 -6.15 -18.59 21.30
#